data_AF-A0A6G6K3L0-F1
#
_entry.id   AF-A0A6G6K3L0-F1
#
_cell.length_a   1.000
_cell.length_b   1.000
_cell.length_c   1.000
_cell.angle_alpha   90.00
_cell.angle_beta   90.00
_cell.angle_gamma   90.00
#
_symmetry.space_group_name_H-M   'P 1'
#
loop_
_entity.id
_entity.type
_entity.pdbx_description
1 polymer ?
#
loop_
_entity_poly.entity_id
_entity_poly.type
_entity_poly.pdbx_seq_one_letter_code
_entity_poly.pdbx_strand_id
1 'polypeptide(L)'
;MASHDLSPKDERNPENPEALAEEDVATLVRQGGHSEGLRTMRGCGVTALLWFVCIVGGYVFLRYLEGRKEEPGLLAGVIGWTAGIYVILIGPALGVLYAIELVGYLNWRKKKGAANIFWRLFIGFWLLVFAALFLGFGGASMFVSVREFVKFEGLANTAAAVGGVALGAMLFGAGVIFVRTCFTRKGFSTEEQDIAAAEAELRAWKNLDFETLESQLGCTLPAAYKAMLQPGSEWHRKEWAIHPKGLDNDEELYLIFGLHLPDQNAIRRHPTTSETMLCFGSAEGLEYWIRPGTEDPPVYECVTDTLPFEATEIAPHLSVFLGWPKD
;
A
#
# COMPACT_ATOMS: atom_id res chain seq x y z
N MET A 1 -28.68 38.07 -40.56
CA MET A 1 -29.20 36.99 -39.70
C MET A 1 -28.01 36.27 -39.10
N ALA A 2 -27.92 36.35 -37.76
CA ALA A 2 -27.09 35.63 -36.79
C ALA A 2 -25.65 35.25 -37.17
N SER A 3 -24.70 35.97 -36.57
CA SER A 3 -23.31 35.59 -36.33
C SER A 3 -23.23 34.39 -35.39
N HIS A 4 -22.46 33.38 -35.81
CA HIS A 4 -22.08 32.23 -35.01
C HIS A 4 -20.92 32.66 -34.09
N ASP A 5 -21.20 32.84 -32.81
CA ASP A 5 -20.17 33.09 -31.80
C ASP A 5 -19.69 31.75 -31.25
N LEU A 6 -18.39 31.52 -31.36
CA LEU A 6 -17.69 30.35 -30.86
C LEU A 6 -17.39 30.59 -29.38
N SER A 7 -18.04 29.81 -28.51
CA SER A 7 -17.72 29.77 -27.08
C SER A 7 -16.22 29.45 -26.90
N PRO A 8 -15.49 30.16 -26.03
CA PRO A 8 -14.04 30.06 -25.99
C PRO A 8 -13.61 28.72 -25.40
N LYS A 9 -12.56 28.16 -25.99
CA LYS A 9 -11.70 27.18 -25.34
C LYS A 9 -11.14 27.85 -24.09
N ASP A 10 -11.28 27.20 -22.94
CA ASP A 10 -10.48 27.45 -21.75
C ASP A 10 -8.99 27.30 -22.12
N GLU A 11 -8.38 28.40 -22.52
CA GLU A 11 -6.93 28.55 -22.53
C GLU A 11 -6.48 28.57 -21.07
N ARG A 12 -6.10 27.39 -20.58
CA ARG A 12 -5.37 27.25 -19.32
C ARG A 12 -4.12 28.10 -19.42
N ASN A 13 -4.08 29.17 -18.65
CA ASN A 13 -2.92 30.02 -18.50
C ASN A 13 -1.83 29.25 -17.73
N PRO A 14 -0.70 28.88 -18.36
CA PRO A 14 0.39 28.15 -17.69
C PRO A 14 1.14 29.00 -16.65
N GLU A 15 0.80 30.29 -16.51
CA GLU A 15 1.39 31.18 -15.51
C GLU A 15 0.58 31.28 -14.21
N ASN A 16 -0.53 30.54 -14.07
CA ASN A 16 -1.24 30.50 -12.79
C ASN A 16 -0.59 29.46 -11.85
N PRO A 17 0.12 29.88 -10.78
CA PRO A 17 0.73 28.97 -9.81
C PRO A 17 -0.30 28.10 -9.07
N GLU A 18 -1.58 28.49 -9.06
CA GLU A 18 -2.66 27.65 -8.53
C GLU A 18 -3.00 26.50 -9.48
N ALA A 19 -3.02 26.74 -10.79
CA ALA A 19 -3.27 25.70 -11.79
C ALA A 19 -2.12 24.68 -11.86
N LEU A 20 -0.87 25.14 -11.70
CA LEU A 20 0.31 24.26 -11.61
C LEU A 20 0.28 23.41 -10.33
N ALA A 21 -0.12 23.98 -9.19
CA ALA A 21 -0.21 23.23 -7.94
C ALA A 21 -1.38 22.22 -7.92
N GLU A 22 -2.51 22.56 -8.54
CA GLU A 22 -3.61 21.61 -8.76
C GLU A 22 -3.20 20.47 -9.70
N GLU A 23 -2.41 20.78 -10.73
CA GLU A 23 -1.86 19.78 -11.65
C GLU A 23 -0.82 18.89 -10.96
N ASP A 24 0.03 19.43 -10.08
CA ASP A 24 1.00 18.69 -9.27
C ASP A 24 0.32 17.75 -8.25
N VAL A 25 -0.73 18.20 -7.56
CA VAL A 25 -1.50 17.38 -6.59
C VAL A 25 -2.26 16.26 -7.29
N ALA A 26 -2.97 16.60 -8.37
CA ALA A 26 -3.65 15.60 -9.18
C ALA A 26 -2.64 14.64 -9.82
N THR A 27 -1.41 15.08 -10.09
CA THR A 27 -0.33 14.25 -10.63
C THR A 27 0.31 13.37 -9.57
N LEU A 28 0.51 13.83 -8.33
CA LEU A 28 1.07 13.05 -7.21
C LEU A 28 0.12 11.93 -6.76
N VAL A 29 -1.15 12.26 -6.49
CA VAL A 29 -2.18 11.27 -6.13
C VAL A 29 -2.41 10.26 -7.26
N ARG A 30 -2.34 10.74 -8.51
CA ARG A 30 -2.42 9.87 -9.70
C ARG A 30 -1.13 9.09 -9.90
N GLN A 31 0.06 9.60 -9.65
CA GLN A 31 1.31 8.87 -9.88
C GLN A 31 1.50 7.75 -8.85
N GLY A 32 1.16 7.95 -7.58
CA GLY A 32 1.18 6.89 -6.57
C GLY A 32 0.17 5.78 -6.88
N GLY A 33 -1.13 6.06 -6.69
CA GLY A 33 -2.18 5.03 -6.82
C GLY A 33 -2.42 4.51 -8.25
N HIS A 34 -2.17 5.31 -9.29
CA HIS A 34 -2.40 4.89 -10.67
C HIS A 34 -1.25 4.08 -11.27
N SER A 35 0.00 4.37 -10.91
CA SER A 35 1.14 3.61 -11.43
C SER A 35 1.17 2.20 -10.83
N GLU A 36 0.93 2.08 -9.53
CA GLU A 36 0.81 0.81 -8.83
C GLU A 36 -0.37 0.00 -9.36
N GLY A 37 -1.56 0.61 -9.47
CA GLY A 37 -2.73 -0.05 -10.04
C GLY A 37 -2.55 -0.54 -11.49
N LEU A 38 -1.83 0.22 -12.32
CA LEU A 38 -1.46 -0.19 -13.69
C LEU A 38 -0.43 -1.32 -13.70
N ARG A 39 0.54 -1.30 -12.78
CA ARG A 39 1.52 -2.39 -12.61
C ARG A 39 0.81 -3.68 -12.19
N THR A 40 -0.10 -3.61 -11.21
CA THR A 40 -0.92 -4.73 -10.76
C THR A 40 -1.84 -5.26 -11.88
N MET A 41 -2.46 -4.39 -12.70
CA MET A 41 -3.21 -4.83 -13.90
C MET A 41 -2.35 -5.61 -14.89
N ARG A 42 -1.16 -5.09 -15.21
CA ARG A 42 -0.22 -5.75 -16.12
C ARG A 42 0.25 -7.08 -15.55
N GLY A 43 0.62 -7.11 -14.27
CA GLY A 43 1.01 -8.33 -13.56
C GLY A 43 -0.08 -9.40 -13.56
N CYS A 44 -1.33 -9.00 -13.29
CA CYS A 44 -2.50 -9.87 -13.37
C CYS A 44 -2.69 -10.44 -14.78
N GLY A 45 -2.65 -9.59 -15.81
CA GLY A 45 -2.79 -10.00 -17.21
C GLY A 45 -1.69 -10.95 -17.68
N VAL A 46 -0.42 -10.67 -17.33
CA VAL A 46 0.72 -11.53 -17.68
C VAL A 46 0.64 -12.88 -16.98
N THR A 47 0.31 -12.89 -15.68
CA THR A 47 0.15 -14.13 -14.90
C THR A 47 -0.96 -15.01 -15.48
N ALA A 48 -2.09 -14.41 -15.85
CA ALA A 48 -3.19 -15.11 -16.51
C ALA A 48 -2.78 -15.71 -17.86
N LEU A 49 -2.07 -14.95 -18.71
CA LEU A 49 -1.58 -15.44 -19.99
C LEU A 49 -0.62 -16.61 -19.82
N LEU A 50 0.33 -16.51 -18.89
CA LEU A 50 1.26 -17.60 -18.58
C LEU A 50 0.51 -18.84 -18.10
N TRP A 51 -0.50 -18.69 -17.25
CA TRP A 51 -1.34 -19.80 -16.80
C TRP A 51 -2.10 -20.47 -17.95
N PHE A 52 -2.72 -19.70 -18.84
CA PHE A 52 -3.39 -20.23 -20.04
C PHE A 52 -2.41 -20.96 -20.95
N VAL A 53 -1.21 -20.42 -21.17
CA VAL A 53 -0.15 -21.06 -21.98
C VAL A 53 0.26 -22.38 -21.35
N CYS A 54 0.42 -22.45 -20.02
CA CYS A 54 0.77 -23.69 -19.34
C CYS A 54 -0.35 -24.75 -19.41
N ILE A 55 -1.63 -24.35 -19.35
CA ILE A 55 -2.75 -25.29 -19.50
C ILE A 55 -2.85 -25.80 -20.94
N VAL A 56 -2.87 -24.90 -21.92
CA VAL A 56 -2.99 -25.29 -23.33
C VAL A 56 -1.77 -26.07 -23.78
N GLY A 57 -0.57 -25.62 -23.41
CA GLY A 57 0.68 -26.33 -23.66
C GLY A 57 0.71 -27.70 -22.99
N GLY A 58 0.29 -27.79 -21.73
CA GLY A 58 0.18 -29.07 -21.01
C GLY A 58 -0.83 -30.03 -21.65
N TYR A 59 -2.00 -29.54 -22.09
CA TYR A 59 -3.00 -30.34 -22.78
C TYR A 59 -2.50 -30.86 -24.13
N VAL A 60 -1.90 -30.00 -24.97
CA VAL A 60 -1.33 -30.38 -26.26
C VAL A 60 -0.19 -31.38 -26.06
N PHE A 61 0.64 -31.17 -25.04
CA PHE A 61 1.74 -32.08 -24.69
C PHE A 61 1.24 -33.45 -24.22
N LEU A 62 0.21 -33.51 -23.36
CA LEU A 62 -0.42 -34.76 -22.94
C LEU A 62 -1.03 -35.51 -24.13
N ARG A 63 -1.72 -34.81 -25.04
CA ARG A 63 -2.27 -35.40 -26.28
C ARG A 63 -1.20 -35.92 -27.22
N TYR A 64 -0.07 -35.23 -27.30
CA TYR A 64 1.08 -35.66 -28.07
C TYR A 64 1.73 -36.92 -27.48
N LEU A 65 1.79 -37.03 -26.15
CA LEU A 65 2.30 -38.21 -25.45
C LEU A 65 1.35 -39.41 -25.54
N GLU A 66 0.03 -39.23 -25.51
CA GLU A 66 -0.96 -40.32 -25.71
C GLU A 66 -0.73 -41.07 -27.04
N GLY A 67 -0.15 -40.41 -28.05
CA GLY A 67 0.20 -41.02 -29.34
C GLY A 67 1.52 -41.79 -29.37
N ARG A 68 2.34 -41.74 -28.31
CA ARG A 68 3.66 -42.40 -28.25
C ARG A 68 3.65 -43.51 -27.20
N LYS A 69 3.95 -44.75 -27.63
CA LYS A 69 4.04 -45.94 -26.75
C LYS A 69 5.34 -46.02 -25.93
N GLU A 70 6.26 -45.07 -26.08
CA GLU A 70 7.53 -45.05 -25.35
C GLU A 70 7.40 -44.23 -24.06
N GLU A 71 8.04 -44.72 -22.99
CA GLU A 71 8.06 -44.04 -21.69
C GLU A 71 8.49 -42.57 -21.86
N PRO A 72 7.73 -41.62 -21.30
CA PRO A 72 8.11 -40.22 -21.37
C PRO A 72 9.47 -40.05 -20.68
N GLY A 73 10.50 -39.71 -21.46
CA GLY A 73 11.85 -39.53 -20.94
C GLY A 73 11.90 -38.54 -19.78
N LEU A 74 12.95 -38.62 -18.96
CA LEU A 74 13.14 -37.84 -17.72
C LEU A 74 12.80 -36.33 -17.87
N LEU A 75 13.13 -35.75 -19.04
CA LEU A 75 12.87 -34.35 -19.38
C LEU A 75 11.37 -34.01 -19.49
N ALA A 76 10.56 -34.92 -20.06
CA ALA A 76 9.10 -34.78 -20.15
C ALA A 76 8.43 -34.88 -18.77
N GLY A 77 8.95 -35.74 -17.90
CA GLY A 77 8.50 -35.87 -16.51
C GLY A 77 8.78 -34.62 -15.68
N VAL A 78 10.00 -34.07 -15.76
CA VAL A 78 10.39 -32.87 -15.00
C VAL A 78 9.66 -31.61 -15.47
N ILE A 79 9.54 -31.41 -16.79
CA ILE A 79 8.83 -30.25 -17.37
C ILE A 79 7.32 -30.36 -17.09
N GLY A 80 6.73 -31.56 -17.22
CA GLY A 80 5.32 -31.79 -16.91
C GLY A 80 4.98 -31.55 -15.43
N TRP A 81 5.84 -32.01 -14.51
CA TRP A 81 5.65 -31.79 -13.07
C TRP A 81 5.77 -30.32 -12.68
N THR A 82 6.79 -29.62 -13.17
CA THR A 82 6.98 -28.19 -12.89
C THR A 82 5.86 -27.32 -13.49
N ALA A 83 5.42 -27.62 -14.71
CA ALA A 83 4.24 -26.99 -15.31
C ALA A 83 2.96 -27.29 -14.51
N GLY A 84 2.79 -28.51 -14.02
CA GLY A 84 1.67 -28.90 -13.16
C GLY A 84 1.64 -28.13 -11.83
N ILE A 85 2.78 -28.00 -11.15
CA ILE A 85 2.92 -27.19 -9.92
C ILE A 85 2.55 -25.72 -10.20
N TYR A 86 3.05 -25.17 -11.31
CA TYR A 86 2.73 -23.79 -11.67
C TYR A 86 1.23 -23.60 -11.98
N VAL A 87 0.63 -24.51 -12.74
CA VAL A 87 -0.79 -24.45 -13.15
C VAL A 87 -1.74 -24.64 -11.97
N ILE A 88 -1.39 -25.50 -11.00
CA ILE A 88 -2.29 -25.86 -9.90
C ILE A 88 -2.10 -24.92 -8.69
N LEU A 89 -0.87 -24.45 -8.43
CA LEU A 89 -0.54 -23.74 -7.20
C LEU A 89 -0.06 -22.31 -7.45
N ILE A 90 1.00 -22.11 -8.23
CA ILE A 90 1.71 -20.81 -8.29
C ILE A 90 0.98 -19.77 -9.14
N GLY A 91 0.71 -20.07 -10.41
CA GLY A 91 -0.04 -19.19 -11.31
C GLY A 91 -1.39 -18.81 -10.72
N PRO A 92 -2.10 -19.77 -10.12
CA PRO A 92 -3.26 -19.47 -9.31
C PRO A 92 -2.96 -18.48 -8.15
N ALA A 93 -2.11 -18.83 -7.18
CA ALA A 93 -1.89 -17.97 -6.01
C ALA A 93 -1.53 -16.51 -6.38
N LEU A 94 -0.70 -16.31 -7.41
CA LEU A 94 -0.37 -14.99 -7.95
C LEU A 94 -1.59 -14.26 -8.52
N GLY A 95 -2.46 -14.95 -9.25
CA GLY A 95 -3.71 -14.38 -9.79
C GLY A 95 -4.64 -13.83 -8.71
N VAL A 96 -4.72 -14.49 -7.54
CA VAL A 96 -5.52 -14.03 -6.39
C VAL A 96 -4.89 -12.81 -5.72
N LEU A 97 -3.57 -12.81 -5.50
CA LEU A 97 -2.87 -11.68 -4.90
C LEU A 97 -3.07 -10.41 -5.75
N TYR A 98 -2.84 -10.53 -7.06
CA TYR A 98 -3.10 -9.43 -7.99
C TYR A 98 -4.57 -9.05 -8.07
N ALA A 99 -5.50 -10.01 -7.97
CA ALA A 99 -6.94 -9.74 -7.97
C ALA A 99 -7.37 -8.90 -6.76
N ILE A 100 -6.86 -9.19 -5.56
CA ILE A 100 -7.20 -8.46 -4.34
C ILE A 100 -6.73 -7.00 -4.43
N GLU A 101 -5.48 -6.78 -4.81
CA GLU A 101 -4.92 -5.44 -5.03
C GLU A 101 -5.69 -4.68 -6.12
N LEU A 102 -5.98 -5.37 -7.23
CA LEU A 102 -6.63 -4.76 -8.37
C LEU A 102 -8.10 -4.38 -8.08
N VAL A 103 -8.81 -5.15 -7.26
CA VAL A 103 -10.16 -4.79 -6.80
C VAL A 103 -10.13 -3.50 -6.00
N GLY A 104 -9.12 -3.32 -5.14
CA GLY A 104 -8.88 -2.07 -4.41
C GLY A 104 -8.75 -0.88 -5.38
N TYR A 105 -7.84 -1.00 -6.34
CA TYR A 105 -7.62 0.03 -7.36
C TYR A 105 -8.87 0.33 -8.23
N LEU A 106 -9.60 -0.70 -8.67
CA LEU A 106 -10.79 -0.54 -9.50
C LEU A 106 -11.97 0.10 -8.75
N ASN A 107 -11.99 -0.04 -7.42
CA ASN A 107 -12.94 0.65 -6.54
C ASN A 107 -12.52 2.09 -6.26
N TRP A 108 -11.21 2.35 -6.15
CA TRP A 108 -10.63 3.67 -5.95
C TRP A 108 -10.87 4.60 -7.15
N ARG A 109 -10.59 4.14 -8.39
CA ARG A 109 -10.64 4.97 -9.61
C ARG A 109 -12.04 5.50 -9.97
N LYS A 110 -12.15 6.81 -10.19
CA LYS A 110 -13.33 7.59 -10.63
C LYS A 110 -13.82 7.22 -12.03
N LYS A 111 -12.92 7.06 -13.01
CA LYS A 111 -13.28 6.73 -14.40
C LYS A 111 -13.65 5.25 -14.56
N LYS A 112 -14.94 4.95 -14.48
CA LYS A 112 -15.53 3.63 -14.71
C LYS A 112 -15.86 3.42 -16.20
N GLY A 113 -14.82 3.30 -17.03
CA GLY A 113 -14.98 2.94 -18.45
C GLY A 113 -15.26 1.45 -18.66
N ALA A 114 -15.50 1.03 -19.92
CA ALA A 114 -15.73 -0.36 -20.29
C ALA A 114 -14.59 -1.31 -19.83
N ALA A 115 -13.35 -0.83 -19.81
CA ALA A 115 -12.20 -1.57 -19.29
C ALA A 115 -12.34 -1.94 -17.79
N ASN A 116 -12.99 -1.09 -16.97
CA ASN A 116 -13.21 -1.38 -15.55
C ASN A 116 -14.19 -2.56 -15.38
N ILE A 117 -15.26 -2.60 -16.20
CA ILE A 117 -16.21 -3.72 -16.21
C ILE A 117 -15.50 -5.01 -16.63
N PHE A 118 -14.69 -4.96 -17.71
CA PHE A 118 -13.90 -6.10 -18.15
C PHE A 118 -13.01 -6.65 -17.04
N TRP A 119 -12.23 -5.80 -16.38
CA TRP A 119 -11.33 -6.24 -15.31
C TRP A 119 -12.08 -6.76 -14.08
N ARG A 120 -13.23 -6.19 -13.72
CA ARG A 120 -14.07 -6.73 -12.64
C ARG A 120 -14.62 -8.12 -12.97
N LEU A 121 -15.08 -8.34 -14.20
CA LEU A 121 -15.54 -9.64 -14.65
C LEU A 121 -14.39 -10.65 -14.71
N PHE A 122 -13.22 -10.21 -15.18
CA PHE A 122 -12.01 -11.02 -15.25
C PHE A 122 -11.56 -11.47 -13.85
N ILE A 123 -11.44 -10.55 -12.90
CA ILE A 123 -11.08 -10.86 -11.51
C ILE A 123 -12.15 -11.74 -10.86
N GLY A 124 -13.42 -11.41 -11.04
CA GLY A 124 -14.53 -12.20 -10.52
C GLY A 124 -14.50 -13.64 -11.03
N PHE A 125 -14.21 -13.83 -12.32
CA PHE A 125 -13.98 -15.14 -12.92
C PHE A 125 -12.82 -15.88 -12.23
N TRP A 126 -11.67 -15.24 -12.07
CA TRP A 126 -10.50 -15.85 -11.43
C TRP A 126 -10.75 -16.26 -9.97
N LEU A 127 -11.32 -15.36 -9.18
CA LEU A 127 -11.67 -15.65 -7.79
C LEU A 127 -12.70 -16.79 -7.68
N LEU A 128 -13.67 -16.87 -8.60
CA LEU A 128 -14.65 -17.96 -8.65
C LEU A 128 -14.05 -19.30 -9.07
N VAL A 129 -13.16 -19.32 -10.07
CA VAL A 129 -12.42 -20.53 -10.44
C VAL A 129 -11.66 -21.09 -9.24
N PHE A 130 -11.10 -20.22 -8.40
CA PHE A 130 -10.33 -20.63 -7.23
C PHE A 130 -11.18 -21.04 -6.07
N ALA A 131 -12.25 -20.31 -5.81
CA ALA A 131 -13.25 -20.76 -4.88
C ALA A 131 -13.69 -22.18 -5.23
N ALA A 132 -13.98 -22.46 -6.51
CA ALA A 132 -14.36 -23.80 -6.96
C ALA A 132 -13.24 -24.84 -6.73
N LEU A 133 -11.97 -24.51 -7.03
CA LEU A 133 -10.84 -25.41 -6.77
C LEU A 133 -10.66 -25.69 -5.27
N PHE A 134 -10.66 -24.66 -4.42
CA PHE A 134 -10.46 -24.79 -2.97
C PHE A 134 -11.64 -25.51 -2.29
N LEU A 135 -12.87 -25.21 -2.71
CA LEU A 135 -14.06 -25.92 -2.23
C LEU A 135 -14.05 -27.38 -2.70
N GLY A 136 -13.67 -27.63 -3.96
CA GLY A 136 -13.60 -28.97 -4.55
C GLY A 136 -12.51 -29.83 -3.91
N PHE A 137 -11.27 -29.36 -3.86
CA PHE A 137 -10.16 -30.05 -3.23
C PHE A 137 -10.33 -30.18 -1.71
N GLY A 138 -10.80 -29.11 -1.04
CA GLY A 138 -11.08 -29.15 0.40
C GLY A 138 -12.17 -30.17 0.73
N GLY A 139 -13.28 -30.14 -0.02
CA GLY A 139 -14.37 -31.10 0.11
C GLY A 139 -13.96 -32.54 -0.18
N ALA A 140 -13.24 -32.77 -1.28
CA ALA A 140 -12.74 -34.09 -1.65
C ALA A 140 -11.73 -34.64 -0.63
N SER A 141 -10.81 -33.79 -0.14
CA SER A 141 -9.83 -34.16 0.90
C SER A 141 -10.54 -34.55 2.20
N MET A 142 -11.49 -33.73 2.66
CA MET A 142 -12.30 -34.08 3.84
C MET A 142 -13.05 -35.40 3.64
N PHE A 143 -13.68 -35.60 2.49
CA PHE A 143 -14.42 -36.82 2.19
C PHE A 143 -13.52 -38.08 2.19
N VAL A 144 -12.36 -38.01 1.53
CA VAL A 144 -11.40 -39.12 1.50
C VAL A 144 -10.84 -39.39 2.88
N SER A 145 -10.40 -38.37 3.61
CA SER A 145 -9.84 -38.53 4.95
C SER A 145 -10.86 -39.08 5.96
N VAL A 146 -12.13 -38.66 5.89
CA VAL A 146 -13.21 -39.23 6.72
C VAL A 146 -13.50 -40.68 6.33
N ARG A 147 -13.53 -41.01 5.04
CA ARG A 147 -13.74 -42.38 4.57
C ARG A 147 -12.64 -43.32 5.02
N GLU A 148 -11.39 -42.89 4.96
CA GLU A 148 -10.24 -43.69 5.39
C GLU A 148 -10.12 -43.76 6.91
N PHE A 149 -10.57 -42.74 7.65
CA PHE A 149 -10.70 -42.78 9.12
C PHE A 149 -11.59 -43.93 9.61
N VAL A 150 -12.65 -44.26 8.87
CA VAL A 150 -13.59 -45.35 9.22
C VAL A 150 -12.99 -46.75 8.99
N LYS A 151 -11.90 -46.87 8.21
CA LYS A 151 -11.35 -48.16 7.77
C LYS A 151 -10.08 -48.60 8.48
N PHE A 152 -9.33 -47.69 9.11
CA PHE A 152 -8.00 -48.01 9.65
C PHE A 152 -7.98 -48.01 11.18
N GLU A 153 -7.48 -49.10 11.76
CA GLU A 153 -7.08 -49.17 13.17
C GLU A 153 -5.60 -48.74 13.31
N GLY A 154 -5.31 -47.80 14.21
CA GLY A 154 -3.94 -47.40 14.56
C GLY A 154 -3.70 -45.88 14.62
N LEU A 155 -2.98 -45.43 15.65
CA LEU A 155 -2.79 -44.02 16.04
C LEU A 155 -2.14 -43.14 14.94
N ALA A 156 -1.21 -43.69 14.16
CA ALA A 156 -0.55 -42.97 13.06
C ALA A 156 -1.50 -42.70 11.88
N ASN A 157 -2.39 -43.64 11.57
CA ASN A 157 -3.39 -43.50 10.51
C ASN A 157 -4.52 -42.55 10.95
N THR A 158 -4.90 -42.58 12.22
CA THR A 158 -5.81 -41.62 12.84
C THR A 158 -5.26 -40.19 12.75
N ALA A 159 -3.97 -39.98 13.07
CA ALA A 159 -3.33 -38.66 12.99
C ALA A 159 -3.26 -38.13 11.55
N ALA A 160 -2.92 -38.98 10.57
CA ALA A 160 -2.90 -38.60 9.17
C ALA A 160 -4.31 -38.22 8.64
N ALA A 161 -5.34 -38.98 9.04
CA ALA A 161 -6.72 -38.69 8.68
C ALA A 161 -7.22 -37.38 9.32
N VAL A 162 -6.93 -37.13 10.60
CA VAL A 162 -7.26 -35.86 11.27
C VAL A 162 -6.54 -34.68 10.60
N GLY A 163 -5.26 -34.84 10.25
CA GLY A 163 -4.51 -33.83 9.50
C GLY A 163 -5.12 -33.54 8.12
N GLY A 164 -5.56 -34.56 7.40
CA GLY A 164 -6.22 -34.42 6.09
C GLY A 164 -7.59 -33.74 6.18
N VAL A 165 -8.37 -34.00 7.24
CA VAL A 165 -9.63 -33.28 7.50
C VAL A 165 -9.36 -31.82 7.86
N ALA A 166 -8.39 -31.54 8.72
CA ALA A 166 -8.04 -30.18 9.11
C ALA A 166 -7.57 -29.34 7.90
N LEU A 167 -6.67 -29.89 7.08
CA LEU A 167 -6.21 -29.24 5.85
C LEU A 167 -7.36 -29.04 4.86
N GLY A 168 -8.22 -30.05 4.68
CA GLY A 168 -9.40 -29.95 3.82
C GLY A 168 -10.39 -28.86 4.28
N ALA A 169 -10.60 -28.73 5.60
CA ALA A 169 -11.43 -27.69 6.18
C ALA A 169 -10.83 -26.28 6.00
N MET A 170 -9.51 -26.13 6.16
CA MET A 170 -8.81 -24.86 5.89
C MET A 170 -8.95 -24.43 4.43
N LEU A 171 -8.73 -25.36 3.49
CA LEU A 171 -8.89 -25.11 2.06
C LEU A 171 -10.34 -24.75 1.72
N PHE A 172 -11.31 -25.49 2.24
CA PHE A 172 -12.72 -25.21 2.04
C PHE A 172 -13.10 -23.82 2.58
N GLY A 173 -12.64 -23.49 3.79
CA GLY A 173 -12.85 -22.17 4.42
C GLY A 173 -12.25 -21.03 3.60
N ALA A 174 -11.02 -21.19 3.08
CA ALA A 174 -10.41 -20.23 2.17
C ALA A 174 -11.25 -20.05 0.90
N GLY A 175 -11.78 -21.14 0.33
CA GLY A 175 -12.71 -21.10 -0.80
C GLY A 175 -13.95 -20.24 -0.52
N VAL A 176 -14.58 -20.41 0.64
CA VAL A 176 -15.72 -19.59 1.09
C VAL A 176 -15.35 -18.11 1.23
N ILE A 177 -14.17 -17.81 1.78
CA ILE A 177 -13.67 -16.44 1.89
C ILE A 177 -13.50 -15.81 0.50
N PHE A 178 -12.93 -16.52 -0.47
CA PHE A 178 -12.78 -16.01 -1.84
C PHE A 178 -14.13 -15.71 -2.51
N VAL A 179 -15.13 -16.60 -2.37
CA VAL A 179 -16.49 -16.33 -2.84
C VAL A 179 -17.02 -15.05 -2.21
N ARG A 180 -16.87 -14.90 -0.89
CA ARG A 180 -17.35 -13.71 -0.16
C ARG A 180 -16.66 -12.44 -0.66
N THR A 181 -15.35 -12.49 -0.88
CA THR A 181 -14.55 -11.36 -1.39
C THR A 181 -14.99 -10.91 -2.79
N CYS A 182 -15.42 -11.82 -3.67
CA CYS A 182 -16.02 -11.45 -4.96
C CYS A 182 -17.24 -10.52 -4.82
N PHE A 183 -18.03 -10.73 -3.77
CA PHE A 183 -19.31 -10.06 -3.58
C PHE A 183 -19.24 -8.87 -2.61
N THR A 184 -18.22 -8.79 -1.76
CA THR A 184 -18.06 -7.66 -0.84
C THR A 184 -17.29 -6.51 -1.48
N ARG A 185 -17.94 -5.35 -1.62
CA ARG A 185 -17.27 -4.08 -1.92
C ARG A 185 -16.79 -3.45 -0.61
N LYS A 186 -15.49 -3.48 -0.34
CA LYS A 186 -14.86 -2.57 0.62
C LYS A 186 -13.88 -1.69 -0.16
N GLY A 187 -14.19 -0.41 -0.26
CA GLY A 187 -13.21 0.62 -0.62
C GLY A 187 -12.80 1.32 0.67
N PHE A 188 -11.51 1.53 0.87
CA PHE A 188 -10.97 2.25 2.03
C PHE A 188 -11.07 3.78 1.80
N SER A 189 -10.92 4.26 0.56
CA SER A 189 -11.20 5.64 0.11
C SER A 189 -11.51 5.67 -1.40
N THR A 190 -12.00 6.80 -1.93
CA THR A 190 -12.18 7.02 -3.38
C THR A 190 -11.13 7.98 -3.94
N GLU A 191 -10.82 7.91 -5.25
CA GLU A 191 -9.91 8.84 -5.93
C GLU A 191 -10.32 10.31 -5.71
N GLU A 192 -11.62 10.59 -5.59
CA GLU A 192 -12.12 11.94 -5.28
C GLU A 192 -11.83 12.37 -3.83
N GLN A 193 -11.91 11.44 -2.88
CA GLN A 193 -11.58 11.71 -1.49
C GLN A 193 -10.08 11.95 -1.32
N ASP A 194 -9.25 11.17 -2.00
CA ASP A 194 -7.79 11.33 -1.93
C ASP A 194 -7.32 12.62 -2.64
N ILE A 195 -7.93 12.97 -3.78
CA ILE A 195 -7.69 14.27 -4.44
C ILE A 195 -8.14 15.42 -3.52
N ALA A 196 -9.36 15.34 -2.97
CA ALA A 196 -9.86 16.38 -2.08
C ALA A 196 -9.02 16.52 -0.80
N ALA A 197 -8.51 15.41 -0.25
CA ALA A 197 -7.62 15.41 0.90
C ALA A 197 -6.28 16.05 0.56
N ALA A 198 -5.66 15.67 -0.56
CA ALA A 198 -4.39 16.24 -0.99
C ALA A 198 -4.52 17.73 -1.38
N GLU A 199 -5.63 18.14 -1.98
CA GLU A 199 -5.93 19.56 -2.22
C GLU A 199 -6.16 20.34 -0.93
N ALA A 200 -6.87 19.75 0.05
CA ALA A 200 -7.09 20.36 1.35
C ALA A 200 -5.77 20.52 2.11
N GLU A 201 -4.90 19.52 2.05
CA GLU A 201 -3.57 19.56 2.62
C GLU A 201 -2.70 20.64 1.95
N LEU A 202 -2.66 20.69 0.62
CA LEU A 202 -1.92 21.74 -0.09
C LEU A 202 -2.48 23.15 0.20
N ARG A 203 -3.82 23.29 0.33
CA ARG A 203 -4.44 24.54 0.75
C ARG A 203 -4.07 24.91 2.19
N ALA A 204 -3.98 23.94 3.09
CA ALA A 204 -3.53 24.16 4.46
C ALA A 204 -2.06 24.61 4.52
N TRP A 205 -1.19 24.00 3.71
CA TRP A 205 0.22 24.41 3.57
C TRP A 205 0.39 25.81 2.96
N LYS A 206 -0.49 26.22 2.05
CA LYS A 206 -0.48 27.59 1.51
C LYS A 206 -0.97 28.63 2.53
N ASN A 207 -1.91 28.24 3.39
CA ASN A 207 -2.58 29.13 4.35
C ASN A 207 -2.31 28.66 5.78
N LEU A 208 -1.04 28.62 6.18
CA LEU A 208 -0.64 28.21 7.52
C LEU A 208 -1.16 29.19 8.56
N ASP A 209 -2.01 28.69 9.46
CA ASP A 209 -2.60 29.47 10.55
C ASP A 209 -1.85 29.19 11.87
N PHE A 210 -0.70 29.86 12.02
CA PHE A 210 0.06 29.78 13.27
C PHE A 210 -0.67 30.43 14.44
N GLU A 211 -1.49 31.45 14.20
CA GLU A 211 -2.18 32.20 15.27
C GLU A 211 -3.17 31.32 16.01
N THR A 212 -3.94 30.49 15.28
CA THR A 212 -4.84 29.52 15.91
C THR A 212 -4.08 28.52 16.78
N LEU A 213 -2.95 27.99 16.30
CA LEU A 213 -2.14 27.06 17.07
C LEU A 213 -1.50 27.72 18.30
N GLU A 214 -0.97 28.94 18.16
CA GLU A 214 -0.44 29.76 19.27
C GLU A 214 -1.51 30.05 20.32
N SER A 215 -2.74 30.37 19.89
CA SER A 215 -3.87 30.58 20.79
C SER A 215 -4.28 29.30 21.53
N GLN A 216 -4.18 28.13 20.90
CA GLN A 216 -4.49 26.85 21.54
C GLN A 216 -3.41 26.43 22.54
N LEU A 217 -2.14 26.66 22.20
CA LEU A 217 -1.00 26.36 23.07
C LEU A 217 -0.81 27.41 24.18
N GLY A 218 -1.43 28.58 24.06
CA GLY A 218 -1.28 29.68 25.01
C GLY A 218 0.11 30.30 25.03
N CYS A 219 0.89 30.13 23.95
CA CYS A 219 2.26 30.62 23.82
C CYS A 219 2.61 30.90 22.36
N THR A 220 3.65 31.70 22.14
CA THR A 220 4.17 32.00 20.80
C THR A 220 5.05 30.86 20.30
N LEU A 221 4.89 30.50 19.03
CA LEU A 221 5.71 29.47 18.39
C LEU A 221 7.10 30.04 18.03
N PRO A 222 8.15 29.21 18.07
CA PRO A 222 9.50 29.64 17.71
C PRO A 222 9.56 30.23 16.29
N ALA A 223 10.32 31.31 16.11
CA ALA A 223 10.49 31.93 14.80
C ALA A 223 11.12 30.98 13.77
N ALA A 224 12.10 30.17 14.21
CA ALA A 224 12.74 29.16 13.38
C ALA A 224 11.77 28.06 12.91
N TYR A 225 10.85 27.64 13.78
CA TYR A 225 9.78 26.68 13.44
C TYR A 225 8.83 27.27 12.40
N LYS A 226 8.39 28.51 12.59
CA LYS A 226 7.52 29.19 11.61
C LYS A 226 8.22 29.33 10.26
N ALA A 227 9.50 29.74 10.25
CA ALA A 227 10.30 29.89 9.03
C ALA A 227 10.48 28.55 8.29
N MET A 228 10.69 27.45 9.01
CA MET A 228 10.81 26.11 8.43
C MET A 228 9.56 25.70 7.63
N LEU A 229 8.37 26.15 8.06
CA LEU A 229 7.10 25.79 7.44
C LEU A 229 6.63 26.81 6.38
N GLN A 230 7.22 28.00 6.29
CA GLN A 230 6.79 29.02 5.32
C GLN A 230 6.92 28.54 3.86
N PRO A 231 6.03 29.00 2.95
CA PRO A 231 6.16 28.73 1.52
C PRO A 231 7.54 29.18 0.98
N GLY A 232 8.26 28.26 0.35
CA GLY A 232 9.62 28.50 -0.17
C GLY A 232 10.76 28.12 0.77
N SER A 233 10.46 27.65 1.98
CA SER A 233 11.44 26.98 2.83
C SER A 233 12.02 25.75 2.12
N GLU A 234 13.33 25.52 2.29
CA GLU A 234 13.99 24.31 1.76
C GLU A 234 13.29 23.05 2.29
N TRP A 235 12.81 23.08 3.53
CA TRP A 235 12.23 21.95 4.25
C TRP A 235 10.91 21.42 3.68
N HIS A 236 10.24 22.16 2.79
CA HIS A 236 8.88 21.84 2.33
C HIS A 236 8.82 20.75 1.23
N ARG A 237 9.91 20.45 0.52
CA ARG A 237 9.84 19.66 -0.73
C ARG A 237 10.70 18.40 -0.77
N LYS A 238 11.30 17.98 0.33
CA LYS A 238 12.22 16.84 0.33
C LYS A 238 12.16 16.05 1.63
N GLU A 239 12.41 14.76 1.48
CA GLU A 239 12.90 13.92 2.56
C GLU A 239 14.32 14.37 2.88
N TRP A 240 14.68 14.39 4.16
CA TRP A 240 15.98 14.87 4.61
C TRP A 240 16.71 13.80 5.38
N ALA A 241 17.97 13.58 5.00
CA ALA A 241 18.95 12.91 5.82
C ALA A 241 19.79 13.98 6.55
N ILE A 242 19.68 14.05 7.87
CA ILE A 242 20.33 15.08 8.68
C ILE A 242 21.52 14.47 9.43
N HIS A 243 22.71 15.08 9.29
CA HIS A 243 23.99 14.54 9.77
C HIS A 243 24.63 15.41 10.88
N PRO A 244 24.32 15.20 12.17
CA PRO A 244 24.87 15.99 13.29
C PRO A 244 26.40 16.04 13.33
N LYS A 245 27.06 14.96 12.89
CA LYS A 245 28.53 14.81 12.90
C LYS A 245 29.21 15.10 11.56
N GLY A 246 28.47 15.62 10.58
CA GLY A 246 28.95 15.88 9.23
C GLY A 246 28.65 14.75 8.24
N LEU A 247 28.67 15.07 6.95
CA LEU A 247 28.25 14.18 5.86
C LEU A 247 29.11 12.91 5.73
N ASP A 248 30.35 12.95 6.20
CA ASP A 248 31.27 11.79 6.16
C ASP A 248 31.03 10.79 7.31
N ASN A 249 30.07 11.06 8.21
CA ASN A 249 29.77 10.24 9.38
C ASN A 249 28.34 9.66 9.28
N ASP A 250 28.27 8.36 9.00
CA ASP A 250 27.02 7.61 8.87
C ASP A 250 26.54 6.98 10.20
N GLU A 251 27.27 7.17 11.31
CA GLU A 251 26.94 6.50 12.58
C GLU A 251 25.76 7.15 13.31
N GLU A 252 25.51 8.45 13.07
CA GLU A 252 24.40 9.19 13.67
C GLU A 252 23.73 10.03 12.59
N LEU A 253 22.52 9.62 12.21
CA LEU A 253 21.73 10.18 11.12
C LEU A 253 20.27 10.26 11.57
N TYR A 254 19.60 11.37 11.26
CA TYR A 254 18.17 11.55 11.47
C TYR A 254 17.46 11.70 10.13
N LEU A 255 16.47 10.83 9.87
CA LEU A 255 15.67 10.84 8.65
C LEU A 255 14.36 11.59 8.90
N ILE A 256 13.96 12.48 8.00
CA ILE A 256 12.63 13.11 8.01
C ILE A 256 11.98 12.88 6.66
N PHE A 257 10.85 12.15 6.64
CA PHE A 257 10.11 11.87 5.40
C PHE A 257 9.01 12.90 5.11
N GLY A 258 8.58 13.64 6.13
CA GLY A 258 7.62 14.71 5.96
C GLY A 258 7.53 15.61 7.17
N LEU A 259 7.16 16.85 6.92
CA LEU A 259 6.77 17.78 7.97
C LEU A 259 5.29 17.62 8.30
N HIS A 260 4.93 17.88 9.55
CA HIS A 260 3.54 17.96 9.97
C HIS A 260 3.02 19.39 9.83
N LEU A 261 1.78 19.52 9.37
CA LEU A 261 1.06 20.78 9.41
C LEU A 261 0.98 21.28 10.86
N PRO A 262 1.14 22.59 11.11
CA PRO A 262 1.00 23.18 12.44
C PRO A 262 -0.48 23.29 12.84
N ASP A 263 -1.13 22.15 13.04
CA ASP A 263 -2.53 22.05 13.46
C ASP A 263 -2.67 21.32 14.82
N GLN A 264 -3.92 21.09 15.25
CA GLN A 264 -4.19 20.37 16.48
C GLN A 264 -3.65 18.93 16.47
N ASN A 265 -3.54 18.32 15.29
CA ASN A 265 -3.01 16.97 15.12
C ASN A 265 -1.49 16.91 15.23
N ALA A 266 -0.78 18.05 15.24
CA ALA A 266 0.65 18.10 15.56
C ALA A 266 0.92 18.08 17.08
N ILE A 267 -0.10 18.29 17.92
CA ILE A 267 0.08 18.34 19.37
C ILE A 267 0.26 16.92 19.92
N ARG A 268 1.31 16.73 20.72
CA ARG A 268 1.69 15.48 21.38
C ARG A 268 1.80 15.67 22.88
N ARG A 269 1.89 14.55 23.60
CA ARG A 269 2.25 14.53 25.03
C ARG A 269 3.51 13.70 25.22
N HIS A 270 4.49 14.27 25.90
CA HIS A 270 5.72 13.56 26.22
C HIS A 270 5.42 12.32 27.07
N PRO A 271 5.94 11.12 26.74
CA PRO A 271 5.56 9.87 27.42
C PRO A 271 5.90 9.87 28.91
N THR A 272 7.08 10.38 29.28
CA THR A 272 7.54 10.45 30.67
C THR A 272 7.01 11.65 31.46
N THR A 273 7.12 12.87 30.91
CA THR A 273 6.80 14.11 31.64
C THR A 273 5.35 14.56 31.48
N SER A 274 4.60 13.98 30.52
CA SER A 274 3.26 14.43 30.11
C SER A 274 3.19 15.89 29.63
N GLU A 275 4.33 16.52 29.37
CA GLU A 275 4.40 17.88 28.83
C GLU A 275 3.81 17.94 27.42
N THR A 276 3.18 19.07 27.08
CA THR A 276 2.69 19.33 25.73
C THR A 276 3.88 19.56 24.81
N MET A 277 3.93 18.78 23.73
CA MET A 277 4.97 18.84 22.71
C MET A 277 4.33 19.12 21.35
N LEU A 278 5.10 19.70 20.43
CA LEU A 278 4.67 19.92 19.05
C LEU A 278 5.50 19.05 18.12
N CYS A 279 4.84 18.13 17.42
CA CYS A 279 5.46 17.31 16.39
C CYS A 279 5.57 18.10 15.10
N PHE A 280 6.79 18.21 14.56
CA PHE A 280 7.03 18.97 13.33
C PHE A 280 7.45 18.11 12.16
N GLY A 281 7.88 16.87 12.39
CA GLY A 281 8.25 15.94 11.33
C GLY A 281 8.16 14.48 11.78
N SER A 282 8.12 13.58 10.81
CA SER A 282 8.08 12.14 11.05
C SER A 282 8.93 11.36 10.04
N ALA A 283 9.31 10.16 10.45
CA ALA A 283 9.89 9.12 9.61
C ALA A 283 9.26 7.76 9.96
N GLU A 284 9.75 6.68 9.35
CA GLU A 284 9.25 5.33 9.62
C GLU A 284 9.52 4.96 11.08
N GLY A 285 8.45 4.98 11.88
CA GLY A 285 8.50 4.64 13.31
C GLY A 285 9.05 5.71 14.25
N LEU A 286 9.29 6.92 13.75
CA LEU A 286 9.90 8.02 14.51
C LEU A 286 9.12 9.33 14.30
N GLU A 287 9.02 10.13 15.36
CA GLU A 287 8.51 11.50 15.31
C GLU A 287 9.52 12.49 15.92
N TYR A 288 9.56 13.71 15.39
CA TYR A 288 10.44 14.79 15.87
C TYR A 288 9.61 15.90 16.50
N TRP A 289 9.93 16.22 17.75
CA TRP A 289 9.13 17.10 18.58
C TRP A 289 9.94 18.29 19.10
N ILE A 290 9.25 19.40 19.35
CA ILE A 290 9.77 20.56 20.09
C ILE A 290 8.87 20.90 21.26
N ARG A 291 9.45 21.48 22.32
CA ARG A 291 8.67 22.06 23.42
C ARG A 291 8.19 23.46 23.03
N PRO A 292 6.88 23.73 22.95
CA PRO A 292 6.38 25.07 22.62
C PRO A 292 6.61 26.05 23.79
N GLY A 293 6.73 27.35 23.47
CA GLY A 293 6.79 28.43 24.45
C GLY A 293 8.20 28.98 24.78
N THR A 294 9.26 28.42 24.21
CA THR A 294 10.61 29.02 24.23
C THR A 294 11.00 29.51 22.85
N GLU A 295 11.83 30.56 22.77
CA GLU A 295 12.26 31.13 21.48
C GLU A 295 13.07 30.13 20.64
N ASP A 296 13.88 29.29 21.30
CA ASP A 296 14.72 28.27 20.66
C ASP A 296 14.70 26.95 21.46
N PRO A 297 13.64 26.14 21.29
CA PRO A 297 13.40 24.96 22.09
C PRO A 297 14.34 23.79 21.76
N PRO A 298 14.58 22.87 22.71
CA PRO A 298 15.22 21.60 22.40
C PRO A 298 14.36 20.75 21.46
N VAL A 299 15.05 19.91 20.69
CA VAL A 299 14.46 18.95 19.74
C VAL A 299 14.57 17.55 20.31
N TYR A 300 13.45 16.84 20.29
CA TYR A 300 13.34 15.47 20.73
C TYR A 300 13.02 14.55 19.56
N GLU A 301 13.60 13.36 19.57
CA GLU A 301 13.17 12.23 18.76
C GLU A 301 12.33 11.29 19.64
N CYS A 302 11.20 10.81 19.11
CA CYS A 302 10.34 9.86 19.79
C CYS A 302 10.14 8.60 18.95
N VAL A 303 10.46 7.44 19.54
CA VAL A 303 10.23 6.13 18.91
C VAL A 303 8.79 5.69 19.12
N THR A 304 8.02 5.60 18.03
CA THR A 304 6.58 5.28 18.07
C THR A 304 6.26 3.81 17.80
N ASP A 305 7.23 3.02 17.34
CA ASP A 305 6.99 1.62 16.97
C ASP A 305 7.04 0.63 18.14
N THR A 306 7.67 1.04 19.24
CA THR A 306 7.86 0.18 20.42
C THR A 306 7.28 0.84 21.66
N LEU A 307 6.46 0.08 22.40
CA LEU A 307 5.97 0.49 23.72
C LEU A 307 6.91 -0.03 24.82
N PRO A 308 7.25 0.79 25.84
CA PRO A 308 6.83 2.18 26.02
C PRO A 308 7.53 3.13 25.03
N PHE A 309 6.83 4.18 24.60
CA PHE A 309 7.44 5.21 23.76
C PHE A 309 8.57 5.90 24.52
N GLU A 310 9.71 6.03 23.86
CA GLU A 310 10.90 6.68 24.39
C GLU A 310 11.14 7.97 23.61
N ALA A 311 11.26 9.08 24.33
CA ALA A 311 11.56 10.39 23.77
C ALA A 311 12.92 10.86 24.28
N THR A 312 13.84 11.09 23.35
CA THR A 312 15.24 11.43 23.62
C THR A 312 15.55 12.81 23.06
N GLU A 313 16.22 13.65 23.85
CA GLU A 313 16.70 14.95 23.36
C GLU A 313 17.88 14.72 22.40
N ILE A 314 17.73 15.16 21.16
CA ILE A 314 18.74 15.00 20.10
C ILE A 314 19.48 16.31 19.83
N ALA A 315 18.83 17.45 20.06
CA ALA A 315 19.47 18.75 19.97
C ALA A 315 19.01 19.68 21.11
N PRO A 316 19.93 20.43 21.74
CA PRO A 316 19.57 21.35 22.82
C PRO A 316 18.74 22.55 22.32
N HIS A 317 18.81 22.85 21.02
CA HIS A 317 18.17 23.99 20.38
C HIS A 317 17.72 23.64 18.96
N LEU A 318 16.58 24.18 18.55
CA LEU A 318 16.03 24.04 17.21
C LEU A 318 16.96 24.68 16.18
N SER A 319 17.55 25.83 16.49
CA SER A 319 18.53 26.48 15.62
C SER A 319 19.74 25.59 15.31
N VAL A 320 20.21 24.81 16.29
CA VAL A 320 21.31 23.85 16.14
C VAL A 320 20.89 22.71 15.21
N PHE A 321 19.72 22.13 15.45
CA PHE A 321 19.16 21.06 14.62
C PHE A 321 19.02 21.49 13.15
N LEU A 322 18.45 22.67 12.91
CA LEU A 322 18.24 23.19 11.54
C LEU A 322 19.55 23.53 10.82
N GLY A 323 20.62 23.77 11.59
CA GLY A 323 21.97 24.06 11.10
C GLY A 323 22.81 22.82 10.76
N TRP A 324 22.34 21.62 11.08
CA TRP A 324 23.05 20.40 10.72
C TRP A 324 23.10 20.20 9.19
N PRO A 325 24.21 19.64 8.66
CA PRO A 325 24.32 19.24 7.27
C PRO A 325 23.16 18.31 6.84
N LYS A 326 22.68 18.51 5.61
CA LYS A 326 21.53 17.81 5.05
C LYS A 326 21.87 17.25 3.67
N ASP A 327 21.41 16.03 3.41
CA ASP A 327 21.39 15.38 2.08
C ASP A 327 19.96 15.08 1.63
#